data_AF-A0A5P9FGZ7-F1
#
_entry.id   AF-A0A5P9FGZ7-F1
#
_cell.length_a   1.000
_cell.length_b   1.000
_cell.length_c   1.000
_cell.angle_alpha   90.00
_cell.angle_beta   90.00
_cell.angle_gamma   90.00
#
_symmetry.space_group_name_H-M   'P 1'
#
loop_
_entity.id
_entity.type
_entity.pdbx_description
1 polymer ?
#
loop_
_entity_poly.entity_id
_entity_poly.type
_entity_poly.pdbx_seq_one_letter_code
_entity_poly.pdbx_strand_id
1 'polypeptide(L)'
;MTTELLLAFAISFGAGPLLFLILTRAEPSVALMAALAIGALALMVAGSSLVDRAPFAAVACLWLAWVSAVAFTAHAAMRAMRSAPLRKWARVTGSLATTLPWFGLATAQFLTS
;
A
#
# COMPACT_ATOMS: atom_id res chain seq x y z
N MET A 1 0.17 18.15 20.78
CA MET A 1 0.03 17.69 19.39
C MET A 1 -1.28 18.22 18.83
N THR A 2 -1.31 18.73 17.60
CA THR A 2 -2.56 19.18 16.96
C THR A 2 -3.34 17.97 16.40
N THR A 3 -4.66 18.09 16.30
CA THR A 3 -5.55 17.03 15.76
C THR A 3 -5.16 16.61 14.34
N GLU A 4 -4.73 17.57 13.51
CA GLU A 4 -4.29 17.33 12.13
C GLU A 4 -3.06 16.42 12.05
N LEU A 5 -2.09 16.62 12.95
CA LEU A 5 -0.89 15.78 13.05
C LEU A 5 -1.25 14.35 13.47
N LEU A 6 -2.23 14.19 14.37
CA LEU A 6 -2.72 12.86 14.76
C LEU A 6 -3.43 12.16 13.60
N LEU A 7 -4.23 12.88 12.82
CA LEU A 7 -4.90 12.33 11.63
C LEU A 7 -3.89 11.94 10.55
N ALA A 8 -2.92 12.80 10.25
CA ALA A 8 -1.86 12.49 9.31
C ALA A 8 -1.07 11.25 9.75
N PHE A 9 -0.70 11.18 11.03
CA PHE A 9 -0.06 9.99 11.60
C PHE A 9 -0.92 8.72 11.45
N ALA A 10 -2.19 8.78 11.84
CA ALA A 10 -3.10 7.63 11.76
C ALA A 10 -3.33 7.16 10.32
N ILE A 11 -3.42 8.08 9.36
CA ILE A 11 -3.56 7.76 7.94
C ILE A 11 -2.25 7.14 7.42
N SER A 12 -1.11 7.77 7.70
CA SER A 12 0.18 7.35 7.18
C SER A 12 0.65 6.01 7.75
N PHE A 13 0.39 5.75 9.04
CA PHE A 13 0.91 4.58 9.77
C PHE A 13 -0.14 3.56 10.18
N GLY A 14 -1.43 3.91 10.15
CA GLY A 14 -2.52 3.01 10.52
C GLY A 14 -3.29 2.49 9.32
N ALA A 15 -3.76 3.38 8.44
CA ALA A 15 -4.68 3.01 7.37
C ALA A 15 -4.07 2.02 6.35
N GLY A 16 -2.82 2.24 5.95
CA GLY A 16 -2.10 1.38 5.00
C GLY A 16 -1.92 -0.06 5.53
N PRO A 17 -1.33 -0.24 6.73
CA PRO A 17 -1.18 -1.55 7.33
C PRO A 17 -2.51 -2.27 7.56
N LEU A 18 -3.55 -1.56 8.02
CA LEU A 18 -4.88 -2.16 8.21
C LEU A 18 -5.48 -2.64 6.90
N LEU A 19 -5.44 -1.82 5.85
CA LEU A 19 -5.93 -2.20 4.52
C LEU A 19 -5.16 -3.40 3.97
N PHE A 20 -3.83 -3.39 4.05
CA PHE A 20 -3.00 -4.52 3.64
C PHE A 20 -3.33 -5.80 4.40
N LEU A 21 -3.50 -5.73 5.72
CA LEU A 21 -3.87 -6.89 6.53
C LEU A 21 -5.25 -7.43 6.11
N ILE A 22 -6.22 -6.56 5.81
CA ILE A 22 -7.51 -6.97 5.26
C ILE A 22 -7.33 -7.72 3.93
N LEU A 23 -6.56 -7.14 3.00
CA LEU A 23 -6.32 -7.71 1.67
C LEU A 23 -5.51 -9.03 1.68
N THR A 24 -4.76 -9.29 2.75
CA THR A 24 -3.90 -10.48 2.91
C THR A 24 -4.44 -11.53 3.89
N ARG A 25 -5.65 -11.33 4.42
CA ARG A 25 -6.35 -12.33 5.25
C ARG A 25 -6.74 -13.57 4.46
N ALA A 26 -7.17 -13.41 3.21
CA ALA A 26 -7.56 -14.51 2.35
C ALA A 26 -6.36 -15.40 1.99
N GLU A 27 -6.63 -16.67 1.64
CA GLU A 27 -5.60 -17.54 1.08
C GLU A 27 -5.22 -17.09 -0.34
N PRO A 28 -3.93 -17.19 -0.74
CA PRO A 28 -3.50 -16.78 -2.07
C PRO A 28 -4.21 -17.56 -3.18
N SER A 29 -4.87 -16.85 -4.09
CA SER A 29 -5.49 -17.42 -5.30
C SER A 29 -5.10 -16.62 -6.53
N VAL A 30 -5.09 -17.26 -7.70
CA VAL A 30 -4.77 -16.57 -8.97
C VAL A 30 -5.74 -15.41 -9.22
N ALA A 31 -7.03 -15.62 -8.96
CA ALA A 31 -8.06 -14.61 -9.17
C ALA A 31 -7.86 -13.38 -8.27
N LEU A 32 -7.58 -13.59 -6.98
CA LEU A 32 -7.29 -12.49 -6.05
C LEU A 32 -6.04 -11.72 -6.47
N MET A 33 -4.98 -12.43 -6.83
CA MET A 33 -3.74 -11.81 -7.30
C MET A 33 -3.96 -11.01 -8.59
N ALA A 34 -4.71 -11.55 -9.54
CA ALA A 34 -5.07 -10.83 -10.76
C ALA A 34 -5.91 -9.58 -10.47
N ALA A 35 -6.89 -9.67 -9.57
CA ALA A 35 -7.70 -8.54 -9.14
C ALA A 35 -6.85 -7.44 -8.48
N LEU A 36 -5.90 -7.81 -7.61
CA LEU A 36 -4.97 -6.87 -6.98
C LEU A 36 -4.05 -6.19 -8.02
N ALA A 37 -3.51 -6.96 -8.97
CA ALA A 37 -2.63 -6.43 -10.02
C ALA A 37 -3.38 -5.49 -10.98
N ILE A 38 -4.55 -5.91 -11.48
CA ILE A 38 -5.39 -5.10 -12.36
C ILE A 38 -5.89 -3.85 -11.61
N GLY A 39 -6.34 -4.00 -10.37
CA GLY A 39 -6.76 -2.90 -9.52
C GLY A 39 -5.65 -1.89 -9.27
N ALA A 40 -4.44 -2.36 -8.96
CA ALA A 40 -3.27 -1.50 -8.80
C ALA A 40 -2.96 -0.70 -10.08
N LEU A 41 -2.99 -1.35 -11.25
CA LEU A 41 -2.75 -0.68 -12.52
C LEU A 41 -3.85 0.35 -12.84
N ALA A 42 -5.12 -0.01 -12.65
CA ALA A 42 -6.25 0.89 -12.88
C ALA A 42 -6.18 2.13 -11.97
N LEU A 43 -5.86 1.94 -10.68
CA LEU A 43 -5.67 3.02 -9.73
C LEU A 43 -4.45 3.89 -10.07
N MET A 44 -3.37 3.29 -10.58
CA MET A 44 -2.21 4.04 -11.05
C MET A 44 -2.58 4.95 -12.22
N VAL A 45 -3.23 4.41 -13.25
CA VAL A 45 -3.67 5.17 -14.43
C VAL A 45 -4.64 6.28 -14.04
N ALA A 46 -5.64 5.97 -13.22
CA ALA A 46 -6.59 6.95 -12.71
C ALA A 46 -5.88 8.06 -11.92
N GLY A 47 -5.01 7.69 -10.97
CA GLY A 47 -4.25 8.64 -10.15
C GLY A 47 -3.38 9.56 -10.98
N SER A 48 -2.64 9.03 -11.96
CA SER A 48 -1.81 9.82 -12.88
C SER A 48 -2.62 10.83 -13.68
N SER A 49 -3.84 10.47 -14.13
CA SER A 49 -4.71 11.40 -14.86
C SER A 49 -5.31 12.52 -14.00
N LEU A 50 -5.25 12.39 -12.67
CA LEU A 50 -5.85 13.33 -11.72
C LEU A 50 -4.84 14.32 -11.12
N VAL A 51 -3.53 14.15 -11.36
CA VAL A 51 -2.47 14.90 -10.66
C VAL A 51 -2.69 16.42 -10.71
N ASP A 52 -3.02 16.96 -11.88
CA ASP A 52 -3.19 18.42 -12.05
C ASP A 52 -4.58 18.93 -11.65
N ARG A 53 -5.60 18.07 -11.64
CA ARG A 53 -7.01 18.46 -11.47
C ARG A 53 -7.53 18.24 -10.06
N ALA A 54 -7.07 17.19 -9.41
CA ALA A 54 -7.54 16.74 -8.11
C ALA A 54 -6.37 16.06 -7.36
N PRO A 55 -5.36 16.84 -6.91
CA PRO A 55 -4.11 16.30 -6.38
C PRO A 55 -4.32 15.37 -5.17
N PHE A 56 -5.27 15.67 -4.29
CA PHE A 56 -5.60 14.77 -3.17
C PHE A 56 -6.18 13.44 -3.62
N ALA A 57 -7.06 13.45 -4.64
CA ALA A 57 -7.60 12.22 -5.22
C ALA A 57 -6.52 11.43 -5.96
N ALA A 58 -5.63 12.12 -6.68
CA ALA A 58 -4.47 11.51 -7.33
C ALA A 58 -3.58 10.79 -6.32
N VAL A 59 -3.21 11.46 -5.22
CA VAL A 59 -2.42 10.86 -4.14
C VAL A 59 -3.13 9.66 -3.52
N ALA A 60 -4.43 9.76 -3.25
CA ALA A 60 -5.21 8.63 -2.72
C ALA A 60 -5.21 7.43 -3.68
N CYS A 61 -5.44 7.65 -4.98
CA CYS A 61 -5.40 6.59 -6.00
C CYS A 61 -4.02 5.94 -6.09
N LEU A 62 -2.94 6.74 -6.17
CA LEU A 62 -1.57 6.23 -6.24
C LEU A 62 -1.16 5.48 -4.97
N TRP A 63 -1.60 5.96 -3.80
CA TRP A 63 -1.37 5.27 -2.53
C TRP A 63 -2.11 3.93 -2.46
N LEU A 64 -3.37 3.87 -2.88
CA LEU A 64 -4.13 2.61 -2.96
C LEU A 64 -3.55 1.64 -4.00
N ALA A 65 -3.03 2.16 -5.12
CA ALA A 65 -2.30 1.37 -6.10
C ALA A 65 -1.07 0.71 -5.47
N TRP A 66 -0.29 1.46 -4.70
CA TRP A 66 0.85 0.95 -3.96
C TRP A 66 0.46 -0.14 -2.97
N VAL A 67 -0.55 0.09 -2.12
CA VAL A 67 -1.01 -0.91 -1.14
C VAL A 67 -1.48 -2.20 -1.83
N SER A 68 -2.18 -2.07 -2.97
CA SER A 68 -2.64 -3.20 -3.76
C SER A 68 -1.47 -4.00 -4.36
N ALA A 69 -0.45 -3.31 -4.87
CA ALA A 69 0.77 -3.93 -5.38
C ALA A 69 1.54 -4.67 -4.27
N VAL A 70 1.66 -4.08 -3.08
CA VAL A 70 2.28 -4.73 -1.90
C VAL A 70 1.47 -5.96 -1.45
N ALA A 71 0.14 -5.88 -1.47
CA ALA A 71 -0.70 -7.05 -1.17
C ALA A 71 -0.51 -8.17 -2.21
N PHE A 72 -0.42 -7.82 -3.51
CA PHE A 72 -0.12 -8.78 -4.57
C PHE A 72 1.22 -9.47 -4.35
N THR A 73 2.29 -8.72 -4.06
CA THR A 73 3.63 -9.31 -3.83
C THR A 73 3.65 -10.19 -2.58
N ALA A 74 2.93 -9.80 -1.52
CA ALA A 74 2.78 -10.63 -0.33
C ALA A 74 2.04 -11.94 -0.64
N HIS A 75 0.97 -11.92 -1.43
CA HIS A 75 0.29 -13.15 -1.88
C HIS A 75 1.18 -14.03 -2.74
N ALA A 76 1.94 -13.45 -3.67
CA ALA A 76 2.92 -14.17 -4.48
C ALA A 76 3.97 -14.86 -3.61
N ALA A 77 4.51 -14.13 -2.63
CA ALA A 77 5.48 -14.64 -1.67
C ALA A 77 4.89 -15.76 -0.79
N MET A 78 3.70 -15.54 -0.21
CA MET A 78 3.01 -16.54 0.61
C MET A 78 2.69 -17.82 -0.17
N ARG A 79 2.39 -17.71 -1.47
CA ARG A 79 2.14 -18.87 -2.35
C ARG A 79 3.42 -19.66 -2.66
N ALA A 80 4.56 -18.98 -2.77
CA ALA A 80 5.85 -19.62 -3.01
C ALA A 80 6.43 -20.31 -1.74
N MET A 81 6.07 -19.82 -0.56
CA MET A 81 6.58 -20.32 0.72
C MET A 81 5.81 -21.54 1.23
N ARG A 82 6.52 -22.58 1.65
CA ARG A 82 5.91 -23.79 2.25
C ARG A 82 5.79 -23.72 3.77
N SER A 83 6.51 -22.81 4.45
CA SER A 83 6.54 -22.73 5.90
C SER A 83 5.65 -21.61 6.46
N ALA A 84 4.87 -21.92 7.50
CA ALA A 84 4.00 -20.96 8.18
C ALA A 84 4.74 -19.75 8.77
N PRO A 85 5.95 -19.89 9.36
CA PRO A 85 6.70 -18.73 9.87
C PRO A 85 7.09 -17.73 8.77
N LEU A 86 7.47 -18.21 7.59
CA LEU A 86 7.85 -17.32 6.48
C LEU A 86 6.64 -16.57 5.92
N ARG A 87 5.46 -17.21 5.86
CA ARG A 87 4.20 -16.55 5.50
C ARG A 87 3.84 -15.43 6.48
N LYS A 88 4.08 -15.62 7.78
CA LYS A 88 3.89 -14.58 8.80
C LYS A 88 4.83 -13.40 8.55
N TRP A 89 6.10 -13.66 8.26
CA TRP A 89 7.06 -12.61 7.95
C TRP A 89 6.68 -11.81 6.70
N ALA A 90 6.16 -12.46 5.65
CA ALA A 90 5.64 -11.77 4.46
C ALA A 90 4.51 -10.76 4.80
N ARG A 91 3.64 -11.11 5.76
CA ARG A 91 2.59 -10.19 6.24
C ARG A 91 3.18 -9.04 7.08
N VAL A 92 4.16 -9.33 7.94
CA VAL A 92 4.80 -8.29 8.75
C VAL A 92 5.55 -7.30 7.86
N THR A 93 6.42 -7.77 6.97
CA THR A 93 7.20 -6.91 6.07
C THR A 93 6.29 -6.17 5.09
N GLY A 94 5.26 -6.83 4.55
CA GLY A 94 4.27 -6.18 3.70
C GLY A 94 3.49 -5.07 4.40
N SER A 95 3.12 -5.26 5.68
CA SER A 95 2.46 -4.20 6.46
C SER A 95 3.35 -2.97 6.63
N LEU A 96 4.64 -3.16 6.94
CA LEU A 96 5.62 -2.08 7.03
C LEU A 96 5.85 -1.41 5.67
N ALA A 97 5.86 -2.18 4.59
CA ALA A 97 6.07 -1.64 3.24
C ALA A 97 4.96 -0.65 2.80
N THR A 98 3.75 -0.74 3.37
CA THR A 98 2.66 0.20 3.04
C THR A 98 2.92 1.63 3.51
N THR A 99 3.84 1.85 4.45
CA THR A 99 4.16 3.19 4.96
C THR A 99 5.30 3.86 4.17
N LEU A 100 5.98 3.12 3.29
CA LEU A 100 7.15 3.62 2.53
C LEU A 100 6.88 4.87 1.69
N PRO A 101 5.73 5.04 1.01
CA PRO A 101 5.48 6.24 0.21
C PRO A 101 5.56 7.52 1.04
N TRP A 102 5.10 7.49 2.29
CA TRP A 102 5.13 8.65 3.19
C TRP A 102 6.56 9.01 3.60
N PHE A 103 7.41 8.02 3.87
CA PHE A 103 8.83 8.25 4.12
C PHE A 103 9.55 8.82 2.91
N GLY A 104 9.23 8.31 1.71
CA GLY A 104 9.76 8.85 0.45
C GLY A 104 9.37 10.32 0.23
N LEU A 105 8.09 10.66 0.45
CA LEU A 105 7.61 12.04 0.36
C LEU A 105 8.30 12.95 1.38
N ALA A 106 8.40 12.52 2.65
CA ALA A 106 9.10 13.28 3.68
C ALA A 106 10.57 13.48 3.32
N THR A 107 11.25 12.43 2.84
CA THR A 107 12.65 12.50 2.40
C THR A 107 12.82 13.45 1.23
N ALA A 108 11.92 13.40 0.24
CA ALA A 108 11.94 14.32 -0.89
C ALA A 108 11.80 15.77 -0.42
N GLN A 109 10.86 16.04 0.50
CA GLN A 109 10.71 17.37 1.10
C GLN A 109 11.98 17.81 1.80
N PHE A 110 12.60 16.96 2.64
CA PHE A 110 13.86 17.28 3.31
C PHE A 110 15.02 17.60 2.36
N LEU A 111 15.08 16.94 1.20
CA LEU A 111 16.15 17.16 0.21
C LEU A 111 15.91 18.41 -0.66
N THR A 112 14.66 18.86 -0.78
CA THR A 112 14.29 20.07 -1.54
C THR A 112 14.10 21.32 -0.67
N SER A 113 14.23 21.17 0.65
CA SER A 113 14.16 22.25 1.64
C SER A 113 15.54 22.84 1.87
#